data_AF-A0A847BVG2-F1
#
_entry.id   AF-A0A847BVG2-F1
#
_cell.length_a   1.000
_cell.length_b   1.000
_cell.length_c   1.000
_cell.angle_alpha   90.00
_cell.angle_beta   90.00
_cell.angle_gamma   90.00
#
_symmetry.space_group_name_H-M   'P 1'
#
loop_
_entity.id
_entity.type
_entity.pdbx_description
1 polymer ?
#
loop_
_entity_poly.entity_id
_entity_poly.type
_entity_poly.pdbx_seq_one_letter_code
_entity_poly.pdbx_strand_id
1 'polypeptide(L)' 'MDLNLLQSFLFWSFILNTFILLVWFIAFVLARDFIYNLHTKWFALSNEEFDSTHYKAMAFWKLSVFLFNLV' A
#
# COMPACT_ATOMS: atom_id res chain seq x y z
N MET A 1 -2.89 -7.17 28.83
CA MET A 1 -2.02 -7.37 27.66
C MET A 1 -0.61 -6.96 28.07
N ASP A 2 0.39 -7.78 27.81
CA ASP A 2 1.79 -7.46 28.11
C ASP A 2 2.29 -6.36 27.16
N LEU A 3 3.00 -5.36 27.69
CA LEU A 3 3.58 -4.25 26.92
C LEU A 3 4.57 -4.79 25.88
N ASN A 4 5.38 -5.80 26.24
CA ASN A 4 6.35 -6.40 25.34
C ASN A 4 5.68 -7.12 24.17
N LEU A 5 4.54 -7.77 24.44
CA LEU A 5 3.72 -8.42 23.42
C LEU A 5 3.12 -7.39 22.46
N LEU A 6 2.59 -6.28 22.98
CA LEU A 6 2.04 -5.20 22.16
C LEU A 6 3.11 -4.56 21.27
N GLN A 7 4.27 -4.22 21.83
CA GLN A 7 5.38 -3.64 21.06
C GLN A 7 5.86 -4.59 19.96
N SER A 8 6.01 -5.88 20.28
CA SER A 8 6.39 -6.89 19.30
C SER A 8 5.35 -7.02 18.18
N PHE A 9 4.06 -7.02 18.53
CA PHE A 9 2.97 -7.06 17.56
C PHE A 9 2.98 -5.84 16.63
N LEU A 10 3.06 -4.63 17.20
CA LEU A 10 3.09 -3.38 16.41
C LEU A 10 4.34 -3.31 15.52
N PHE A 11 5.50 -3.78 16.00
CA PHE A 11 6.73 -3.84 15.22
C PHE A 11 6.62 -4.78 14.00
N TRP A 12 6.14 -6.01 14.21
CA TRP A 12 5.95 -6.95 13.09
C TRP A 12 4.85 -6.48 12.13
N SER A 13 3.80 -5.87 12.67
CA SER A 13 2.75 -5.26 11.85
C SER A 13 3.30 -4.09 11.02
N PHE A 14 4.15 -3.22 11.58
CA PHE A 14 4.84 -2.16 10.84
C PHE A 14 5.66 -2.72 9.68
N ILE A 15 6.46 -3.76 9.93
CA ILE A 15 7.31 -4.41 8.91
C ILE A 15 6.44 -4.96 7.78
N LEU A 16 5.41 -5.75 8.11
CA LEU A 16 4.56 -6.40 7.11
C LEU A 16 3.79 -5.36 6.28
N ASN A 17 3.21 -4.35 6.91
CA ASN A 17 2.47 -3.33 6.17
C ASN A 17 3.38 -2.46 5.29
N THR A 18 4.61 -2.18 5.74
CA THR A 18 5.62 -1.50 4.94
C THR A 18 6.07 -2.36 3.76
N PHE A 19 6.27 -3.66 3.98
CA PHE A 19 6.62 -4.60 2.90
C PHE A 19 5.52 -4.67 1.84
N ILE A 20 4.24 -4.74 2.23
CA ILE A 20 3.10 -4.69 1.29
C ILE A 20 3.14 -3.40 0.46
N LEU A 21 3.39 -2.25 1.10
CA LEU A 21 3.49 -0.97 0.40
C LEU A 21 4.65 -0.96 -0.61
N LEU A 22 5.80 -1.52 -0.25
CA LEU A 22 6.96 -1.64 -1.15
C LEU A 22 6.67 -2.56 -2.33
N VAL A 23 6.08 -3.73 -2.09
CA VAL A 23 5.68 -4.65 -3.16
C VAL A 23 4.68 -3.99 -4.10
N TRP A 24 3.68 -3.28 -3.57
CA TRP A 24 2.72 -2.53 -4.37
C TRP A 24 3.43 -1.48 -5.22
N PHE A 25 4.30 -0.65 -4.62
CA PHE A 25 5.06 0.36 -5.35
C PHE A 25 5.92 -0.24 -6.46
N ILE A 26 6.67 -1.32 -6.18
CA ILE A 26 7.51 -2.00 -7.16
C ILE A 26 6.66 -2.58 -8.29
N ALA A 27 5.57 -3.26 -7.97
CA ALA A 27 4.65 -3.80 -8.97
C ALA A 27 4.07 -2.70 -9.84
N PHE A 28 3.68 -1.57 -9.24
CA PHE A 28 3.15 -0.42 -9.97
C PHE A 28 4.19 0.20 -10.90
N VAL A 29 5.45 0.35 -10.48
CA VAL A 29 6.51 0.91 -11.32
C VAL A 29 6.92 -0.05 -12.44
N LEU A 30 7.07 -1.34 -12.16
CA LEU A 30 7.59 -2.31 -13.13
C LEU A 30 6.51 -2.89 -14.07
N ALA A 31 5.28 -2.99 -13.59
CA ALA A 31 4.18 -3.64 -14.30
C ALA A 31 2.96 -2.72 -14.48
N ARG A 32 3.17 -1.39 -14.50
CA ARG A 32 2.11 -0.38 -14.63
C ARG A 32 1.10 -0.73 -15.72
N ASP A 33 1.56 -0.95 -16.94
CA ASP A 33 0.67 -1.15 -18.09
C ASP A 33 -0.08 -2.48 -18.02
N PHE A 34 0.53 -3.52 -17.45
CA PHE A 34 -0.15 -4.77 -17.18
C PHE A 34 -1.29 -4.58 -16.17
N ILE A 35 -1.02 -3.87 -15.07
CA ILE A 35 -2.02 -3.57 -14.04
C ILE A 35 -3.11 -2.66 -14.62
N TYR A 36 -2.76 -1.64 -15.39
CA TYR A 36 -3.71 -0.75 -16.07
C TYR A 36 -4.64 -1.54 -17.00
N ASN A 37 -4.08 -2.38 -17.87
CA ASN A 37 -4.85 -3.24 -18.78
C ASN A 37 -5.73 -4.26 -18.05
N LEU A 38 -5.29 -4.72 -16.88
CA LEU A 38 -6.09 -5.60 -16.02
C LEU A 38 -7.28 -4.82 -15.47
N HIS A 39 -7.06 -3.69 -14.79
CA HIS A 39 -8.12 -2.90 -14.16
C HIS A 39 -9.13 -2.33 -15.16
N THR A 40 -8.67 -1.91 -16.35
CA THR A 40 -9.54 -1.34 -17.38
C THR A 40 -10.51 -2.33 -18.02
N LYS A 41 -10.35 -3.64 -17.79
CA LYS A 41 -11.34 -4.66 -18.18
C LYS A 41 -12.65 -4.57 -17.40
N TRP A 42 -12.61 -4.06 -16.17
CA TRP A 42 -13.78 -3.94 -15.30
C TRP A 42 -14.22 -2.49 -15.10
N PHE A 43 -13.33 -1.52 -15.28
CA PHE A 43 -13.59 -0.12 -14.99
C PHE A 43 -13.12 0.78 -16.13
N ALA A 44 -13.94 1.77 -16.51
CA ALA A 44 -13.49 2.82 -17.43
C ALA A 44 -12.57 3.78 -16.68
N LEU A 45 -11.26 3.64 -16.86
CA LEU A 45 -10.24 4.45 -16.20
C LEU A 45 -9.33 5.10 -17.23
N SER A 46 -9.20 6.42 -17.16
CA SER A 46 -8.11 7.12 -17.84
C SER A 46 -6.75 6.79 -17.19
N ASN A 47 -5.66 7.05 -17.91
CA ASN A 47 -4.31 6.90 -17.37
C ASN A 47 -4.09 7.77 -16.12
N GLU A 48 -4.58 9.00 -16.13
CA GLU A 48 -4.43 9.93 -15.02
C GLU A 48 -5.22 9.48 -13.78
N GLU A 49 -6.45 9.03 -13.95
CA GLU A 49 -7.26 8.49 -12.85
C GLU A 49 -6.62 7.25 -12.23
N PHE A 50 -6.08 6.36 -13.07
CA PHE A 50 -5.40 5.17 -12.61
C PHE A 50 -4.16 5.52 -11.77
N ASP A 51 -3.29 6.39 -12.27
CA ASP A 51 -2.08 6.81 -11.57
C ASP A 51 -2.40 7.57 -10.28
N SER A 52 -3.34 8.51 -10.35
CA SER A 52 -3.78 9.32 -9.21
C SER A 52 -4.37 8.44 -8.11
N THR A 53 -5.19 7.45 -8.46
CA THR A 53 -5.84 6.55 -7.50
C THR A 53 -4.80 5.69 -6.78
N HIS A 54 -3.86 5.09 -7.51
CA HIS A 54 -2.81 4.27 -6.91
C HIS A 54 -1.88 5.09 -6.01
N TYR A 55 -1.49 6.28 -6.46
CA TYR A 55 -0.65 7.17 -5.66
C TYR A 55 -1.34 7.62 -4.37
N LYS A 56 -2.61 8.02 -4.44
CA LYS A 56 -3.41 8.40 -3.26
C LYS A 56 -3.63 7.20 -2.33
N ALA A 57 -3.91 6.02 -2.85
CA ALA A 57 -4.07 4.81 -2.06
C ALA A 57 -2.78 4.43 -1.32
N MET A 58 -1.62 4.48 -2.00
CA MET A 58 -0.31 4.26 -1.38
C MET A 58 -0.01 5.31 -0.31
N ALA A 59 -0.32 6.59 -0.55
CA ALA A 59 -0.14 7.65 0.42
C ALA A 59 -1.01 7.43 1.67
N PHE A 60 -2.29 7.10 1.48
CA PHE A 60 -3.22 6.78 2.58
C PHE A 60 -2.75 5.56 3.38
N TRP A 61 -2.33 4.50 2.69
CA TRP A 61 -1.79 3.30 3.32
C TRP A 61 -0.55 3.63 4.15
N LYS A 62 0.41 4.35 3.56
CA LYS A 62 1.65 4.80 4.24
C LYS A 62 1.35 5.57 5.53
N LEU A 63 0.42 6.52 5.47
CA LEU A 63 0.00 7.28 6.65
C LEU A 63 -0.65 6.38 7.70
N SER A 64 -1.50 5.44 7.28
CA SER A 64 -2.11 4.48 8.19
C SER A 64 -1.06 3.59 8.87
N VAL A 65 -0.03 3.13 8.15
CA VAL A 65 1.08 2.36 8.75
C VAL A 65 1.75 3.14 9.87
N PHE A 66 2.04 4.43 9.64
CA PHE A 66 2.64 5.28 10.66
C PHE A 66 1.70 5.54 11.83
N LEU A 67 0.44 5.91 11.57
CA LEU A 67 -0.52 6.23 12.63
C LEU A 67 -0.85 5.04 13.54
N PHE A 68 -0.90 3.82 13.00
CA PHE A 68 -1.34 2.64 13.77
C PHE A 68 -0.20 1.80 14.34
N ASN A 69 1.02 1.87 13.79
CA ASN A 69 2.11 0.98 14.21
C ASN A 69 3.30 1.68 14.86
N LEU A 70 3.45 3.00 14.68
CA LEU A 70 4.39 3.81 15.44
C LEU A 70 3.61 4.44 16.60
N VAL A 71 3.72 3.82 17.77
CA VAL A 71 3.11 4.27 19.04
C VAL A 71 4.19 4.47 20.08
#